data_AF-A0A5K1G426-F1
#
_entry.id   AF-A0A5K1G426-F1
#
_cell.length_a   1.000
_cell.length_b   1.000
_cell.length_c   1.000
_cell.angle_alpha   90.00
_cell.angle_beta   90.00
_cell.angle_gamma   90.00
#
_symmetry.space_group_name_H-M   'P 1'
#
loop_
_entity.id
_entity.type
_entity.pdbx_description
1 polymer ?
#
loop_
_entity_poly.entity_id
_entity_poly.type
_entity_poly.pdbx_seq_one_letter_code
_entity_poly.pdbx_strand_id
1 'polypeptide(L)'
;IGYRYGSLVEDYYTGYLMQCEGWRSAFYSPPEPAFLANFPICLLDMLNQCRRWCVGLLEVPFSRWRSPLTYGTRKASIITGMCYAHYAFWPLWSIPLIIYALLPQFALLIGLPLFPK
;
A
#
# COMPACT_ATOMS: atom_id res chain seq x y z
N ILE A 1 -2.16 20.45 12.83
CA ILE A 1 -2.31 19.97 14.21
C ILE A 1 -3.58 19.13 14.21
N GLY A 2 -3.48 17.83 14.49
CA GLY A 2 -4.58 16.85 14.34
C GLY A 2 -4.45 15.97 13.09
N TYR A 3 -5.54 15.28 12.73
CA TYR A 3 -5.62 14.40 11.56
C TYR A 3 -5.32 15.16 10.27
N ARG A 4 -4.56 14.51 9.39
CA ARG A 4 -4.21 15.05 8.08
C ARG A 4 -5.23 14.51 7.08
N TYR A 5 -6.12 15.37 6.62
CA TYR A 5 -7.11 15.04 5.60
C TYR A 5 -6.48 15.05 4.19
N GLY A 6 -7.03 14.25 3.28
CA GLY A 6 -6.65 14.24 1.86
C GLY A 6 -6.38 12.87 1.23
N SER A 7 -6.59 11.78 1.97
CA SER A 7 -6.61 10.41 1.46
C SER A 7 -7.66 9.63 2.23
N LEU A 8 -8.28 8.64 1.60
CA LEU A 8 -9.20 7.72 2.29
C LEU A 8 -8.54 6.90 3.41
N VAL A 9 -7.19 6.87 3.43
CA VAL A 9 -6.34 6.20 4.42
C VAL A 9 -5.57 7.27 5.21
N GLU A 10 -6.32 8.02 6.03
CA GLU A 10 -5.83 9.16 6.80
C GLU A 10 -4.87 8.76 7.93
N ASP A 11 -5.02 7.56 8.46
CA ASP A 11 -4.14 6.94 9.46
C ASP A 11 -2.71 6.79 8.92
N TYR A 12 -2.57 6.21 7.73
CA TYR A 12 -1.29 6.10 7.02
C TYR A 12 -0.70 7.49 6.73
N TYR A 13 -1.51 8.39 6.16
CA TYR A 13 -1.04 9.70 5.71
C TYR A 13 -0.62 10.60 6.89
N THR A 14 -1.35 10.55 7.99
CA THR A 14 -1.01 11.28 9.23
C THR A 14 0.28 10.73 9.83
N GLY A 15 0.43 9.41 9.94
CA GLY A 15 1.65 8.78 10.45
C GLY A 15 2.88 9.09 9.60
N TYR A 16 2.74 9.05 8.28
CA TYR A 16 3.79 9.43 7.33
C TYR A 16 4.27 10.87 7.54
N LEU A 17 3.33 11.82 7.66
CA LEU A 17 3.66 13.23 7.87
C LEU A 17 4.32 13.47 9.23
N MET A 18 3.88 12.80 10.28
CA MET A 18 4.53 12.87 11.60
C MET A 18 5.98 12.35 11.53
N GLN A 19 6.22 11.21 10.86
CA GLN A 19 7.59 10.73 10.69
C GLN A 19 8.46 11.69 9.86
N CYS A 20 7.89 12.39 8.87
CA CYS A 20 8.57 13.45 8.13
C CYS A 20 8.81 14.73 8.95
N GLU A 21 8.10 14.92 10.06
CA GLU A 21 8.30 16.01 11.03
C GLU A 21 9.33 15.63 12.11
N GLY A 22 9.93 14.44 12.04
CA GLY A 22 10.99 13.97 12.95
C GLY A 22 10.52 13.07 14.08
N TRP A 23 9.23 12.71 14.12
CA TRP A 23 8.68 11.79 15.11
C TRP A 23 9.17 10.36 14.88
N ARG A 24 9.40 9.62 15.96
CA ARG A 24 9.80 8.20 15.93
C ARG A 24 8.66 7.32 16.42
N SER A 25 8.37 6.26 15.68
CA SER A 25 7.42 5.23 16.08
C SER A 25 8.14 4.09 16.81
N ALA A 26 7.45 3.42 17.73
CA ALA A 26 7.92 2.21 18.39
C ALA A 26 6.85 1.13 18.24
N PHE A 27 7.28 -0.08 17.90
CA PHE A 27 6.41 -1.25 17.81
C PHE A 27 6.78 -2.24 18.92
N TYR A 28 5.80 -2.65 19.71
CA TYR A 28 5.96 -3.63 20.77
C TYR A 28 4.93 -4.75 20.59
N SER A 29 5.40 -5.99 20.55
CA SER A 29 4.57 -7.18 20.42
C SER A 29 4.54 -7.93 21.76
N PRO A 30 3.52 -7.71 22.61
CA PRO A 30 3.36 -8.51 23.84
C PRO A 30 3.07 -9.99 23.51
N PRO A 31 3.36 -10.92 24.45
CA PRO A 31 3.08 -12.34 24.26
C PRO A 31 1.57 -12.64 24.22
N GLU A 32 0.76 -11.82 24.88
CA GLU A 32 -0.70 -11.89 24.84
C GLU A 32 -1.27 -10.71 24.02
N PRO A 33 -2.31 -10.92 23.19
CA PRO A 33 -2.87 -9.86 22.37
C PRO A 33 -3.56 -8.81 23.25
N ALA A 34 -2.93 -7.65 23.40
CA ALA A 34 -3.49 -6.51 24.14
C ALA A 34 -4.72 -5.88 23.45
N PHE A 35 -4.88 -6.09 22.14
CA PHE A 35 -6.01 -5.61 21.35
C PHE A 35 -6.65 -6.77 20.60
N LEU A 36 -7.93 -7.01 20.86
CA LEU A 36 -8.75 -7.99 20.16
C LEU A 36 -9.75 -7.25 19.27
N ALA A 37 -9.76 -7.58 17.98
CA ALA A 37 -10.68 -7.02 17.01
C ALA A 37 -11.53 -8.13 16.37
N ASN A 38 -12.78 -7.82 16.07
CA ASN A 38 -13.65 -8.71 15.29
C ASN A 38 -13.45 -8.43 13.80
N PHE A 39 -13.17 -9.49 13.03
CA PHE A 39 -13.00 -9.41 11.58
C PHE A 39 -14.35 -9.62 10.87
N PRO A 40 -14.61 -8.94 9.72
CA PRO A 40 -15.80 -9.19 8.93
C PRO A 40 -15.88 -10.67 8.47
N ILE A 41 -16.98 -11.33 8.81
CA ILE A 41 -17.23 -12.74 8.41
C ILE A 41 -17.64 -12.80 6.93
N CYS A 42 -18.20 -11.70 6.39
CA CYS A 42 -18.69 -11.61 5.02
C CYS A 42 -17.57 -11.21 4.04
N LEU A 43 -17.47 -11.94 2.93
CA LEU A 43 -16.52 -11.66 1.84
C LEU A 43 -16.75 -10.28 1.21
N LEU A 44 -18.00 -9.87 1.03
CA LEU A 44 -18.33 -8.58 0.40
C LEU A 44 -17.79 -7.40 1.22
N ASP A 45 -17.93 -7.48 2.54
CA ASP A 45 -17.47 -6.44 3.46
C ASP A 45 -15.94 -6.35 3.46
N MET A 46 -15.26 -7.51 3.45
CA MET A 46 -13.80 -7.56 3.31
C MET A 46 -13.33 -6.94 1.98
N LEU A 47 -13.99 -7.28 0.86
CA LEU A 47 -13.63 -6.73 -0.46
C LEU A 47 -13.84 -5.22 -0.54
N ASN A 48 -14.94 -4.71 0.02
CA ASN A 48 -15.18 -3.27 0.10
C ASN A 48 -14.11 -2.57 0.95
N GLN A 49 -13.68 -3.19 2.05
CA GLN A 49 -12.60 -2.65 2.87
C GLN A 49 -11.26 -2.66 2.14
N CYS A 50 -10.92 -3.75 1.45
CA CYS A 50 -9.71 -3.83 0.61
C CYS A 50 -9.72 -2.76 -0.49
N ARG A 51 -10.88 -2.54 -1.14
CA ARG A 51 -11.02 -1.49 -2.15
C ARG A 51 -10.72 -0.10 -1.57
N ARG A 52 -11.21 0.20 -0.36
CA ARG A 52 -10.94 1.46 0.32
C ARG A 52 -9.45 1.66 0.59
N TRP A 53 -8.76 0.61 1.06
CA TRP A 53 -7.31 0.64 1.25
C TRP A 53 -6.57 0.88 -0.06
N CYS A 54 -6.91 0.15 -1.12
CA CYS A 54 -6.26 0.30 -2.42
C CYS A 54 -6.41 1.71 -2.99
N VAL A 55 -7.61 2.28 -2.93
CA VAL A 55 -7.87 3.65 -3.42
C VAL A 55 -7.10 4.67 -2.59
N GLY A 56 -7.24 4.64 -1.26
CA GLY A 56 -6.59 5.64 -0.42
C GLY A 56 -5.06 5.54 -0.42
N LEU A 57 -4.49 4.33 -0.51
CA LEU A 57 -3.03 4.16 -0.65
C LEU A 57 -2.50 4.71 -1.97
N LEU A 58 -3.25 4.55 -3.08
CA LEU A 58 -2.87 5.12 -4.38
C LEU A 58 -3.07 6.64 -4.45
N GLU A 59 -4.02 7.22 -3.70
CA GLU A 59 -4.19 8.67 -3.65
C GLU A 59 -2.95 9.41 -3.09
N VAL A 60 -2.23 8.81 -2.14
CA VAL A 60 -1.07 9.43 -1.49
C VAL A 60 0.11 9.69 -2.46
N PRO A 61 0.61 8.73 -3.25
CA PRO A 61 1.73 8.96 -4.17
C PRO A 61 1.37 9.88 -5.33
N PHE A 62 0.10 9.91 -5.77
CA PHE A 62 -0.38 10.83 -6.81
C PHE A 62 -0.73 12.22 -6.27
N SER A 63 -0.69 12.42 -4.95
CA SER A 63 -0.89 13.74 -4.36
C SER A 63 0.28 14.69 -4.69
N ARG A 64 -0.06 15.87 -5.22
CA ARG A 64 0.84 16.81 -5.94
C ARG A 64 2.11 17.25 -5.19
N TRP A 65 2.15 17.17 -3.85
CA TRP A 65 3.24 17.78 -3.07
C TRP A 65 3.80 16.89 -1.95
N ARG A 66 3.23 15.71 -1.69
CA ARG A 66 3.56 14.86 -0.52
C ARG A 66 3.78 13.39 -0.89
N SER A 67 4.26 13.16 -2.11
CA SER A 67 4.61 11.80 -2.54
C SER A 67 5.70 11.21 -1.61
N PRO A 68 5.52 9.99 -1.09
CA PRO A 68 6.50 9.31 -0.25
C PRO A 68 7.90 9.25 -0.87
N LEU A 69 7.96 9.18 -2.21
CA LEU A 69 9.20 9.06 -2.97
C LEU A 69 10.02 10.35 -3.02
N THR A 70 9.39 11.53 -2.99
CA THR A 70 10.08 12.82 -3.15
C THR A 70 10.13 13.63 -1.86
N TYR A 71 9.05 13.66 -1.09
CA TYR A 71 8.98 14.38 0.18
C TYR A 71 9.50 13.52 1.34
N GLY A 72 9.20 12.22 1.32
CA GLY A 72 9.56 11.28 2.39
C GLY A 72 11.06 11.01 2.43
N THR A 73 11.68 10.86 1.27
CA THR A 73 13.13 10.67 1.12
C THR A 73 13.97 11.90 1.47
N ARG A 74 13.38 13.12 1.36
CA ARG A 74 14.07 14.37 1.70
C ARG A 74 13.93 14.79 3.15
N LYS A 75 12.75 14.55 3.75
CA LYS A 75 12.45 14.98 5.13
C LYS A 75 12.60 13.88 6.17
N ALA A 76 12.32 12.64 5.80
CA ALA A 76 12.62 11.46 6.62
C ALA A 76 13.87 10.74 6.08
N SER A 77 14.23 9.63 6.71
CA SER A 77 15.31 8.79 6.20
C SER A 77 14.93 8.15 4.86
N ILE A 78 15.92 7.89 4.00
CA ILE A 78 15.71 7.21 2.71
C ILE A 78 15.00 5.87 2.91
N ILE A 79 15.37 5.12 3.96
CA ILE A 79 14.78 3.82 4.29
C ILE A 79 13.30 3.98 4.63
N THR A 80 12.95 4.94 5.49
CA THR A 80 11.57 5.26 5.84
C THR A 80 10.76 5.65 4.61
N GLY A 81 11.32 6.49 3.74
CA GLY A 81 10.70 6.88 2.47
C GLY A 81 10.40 5.68 1.56
N MET A 82 11.34 4.73 1.45
CA MET A 82 11.16 3.50 0.67
C MET A 82 10.10 2.57 1.28
N CYS A 83 10.09 2.39 2.60
CA CYS A 83 9.06 1.59 3.28
C CYS A 83 7.66 2.16 3.01
N TYR A 84 7.49 3.47 3.15
CA TYR A 84 6.22 4.12 2.85
C TYR A 84 5.86 4.01 1.37
N ALA A 85 6.81 4.24 0.45
CA ALA A 85 6.57 4.09 -0.98
C ALA A 85 6.13 2.65 -1.34
N HIS A 86 6.74 1.63 -0.75
CA HIS A 86 6.34 0.24 -0.95
C HIS A 86 4.87 0.01 -0.57
N TYR A 87 4.44 0.50 0.60
CA TYR A 87 3.04 0.41 1.01
C TYR A 87 2.09 1.19 0.11
N ALA A 88 2.48 2.37 -0.34
CA ALA A 88 1.66 3.18 -1.24
C ALA A 88 1.44 2.51 -2.61
N PHE A 89 2.46 1.82 -3.13
CA PHE A 89 2.40 1.12 -4.42
C PHE A 89 1.98 -0.35 -4.34
N TRP A 90 1.69 -0.86 -3.14
CA TRP A 90 1.20 -2.23 -2.97
C TRP A 90 0.00 -2.57 -3.88
N PRO A 91 -1.01 -1.69 -4.07
CA PRO A 91 -2.13 -1.99 -4.96
C PRO A 91 -1.74 -2.18 -6.44
N LEU A 92 -0.63 -1.58 -6.91
CA LEU A 92 -0.17 -1.74 -8.30
C LEU A 92 0.32 -3.15 -8.61
N TRP A 93 0.61 -3.98 -7.60
CA TRP A 93 0.97 -5.39 -7.79
C TRP A 93 -0.12 -6.20 -8.49
N SER A 94 -1.38 -5.76 -8.48
CA SER A 94 -2.45 -6.44 -9.20
C SER A 94 -2.23 -6.44 -10.72
N ILE A 95 -1.58 -5.42 -11.28
CA ILE A 95 -1.35 -5.28 -12.72
C ILE A 95 -0.43 -6.40 -13.26
N PRO A 96 0.82 -6.57 -12.77
CA PRO A 96 1.69 -7.64 -13.24
C PRO A 96 1.12 -9.02 -12.92
N LEU A 97 0.39 -9.19 -11.81
CA LEU A 97 -0.31 -10.44 -11.49
C LEU A 97 -1.35 -10.79 -12.55
N ILE A 98 -2.19 -9.85 -12.97
CA ILE A 98 -3.19 -10.08 -14.01
C ILE A 98 -2.51 -10.39 -15.35
N ILE A 99 -1.47 -9.64 -15.70
CA ILE A 99 -0.72 -9.88 -16.95
C ILE A 99 -0.13 -11.30 -16.94
N TYR A 100 0.55 -11.68 -15.87
CA TYR A 100 1.14 -13.02 -15.74
C TYR A 100 0.08 -14.12 -15.71
N ALA A 101 -1.07 -13.86 -15.08
CA ALA A 101 -2.18 -14.80 -15.00
C ALA A 101 -2.95 -14.98 -16.31
N LEU A 102 -2.83 -14.06 -17.28
CA LEU A 102 -3.46 -14.13 -18.61
C LEU A 102 -2.49 -14.57 -19.71
N LEU A 103 -1.19 -14.29 -19.53
CA LEU A 103 -0.13 -14.61 -20.46
C LEU A 103 -0.12 -16.09 -20.91
N PRO A 104 -0.23 -17.11 -20.02
CA PRO A 104 -0.22 -18.51 -20.45
C PRO A 104 -1.48 -18.91 -21.22
N GLN A 105 -2.65 -18.36 -20.91
CA GLN A 105 -3.89 -18.66 -21.62
C GLN A 105 -3.86 -18.07 -23.02
N PHE A 106 -3.32 -16.86 -23.18
CA PHE A 106 -3.11 -16.28 -24.51
C PHE A 106 -2.10 -17.07 -25.34
N ALA A 107 -0.99 -17.49 -24.73
CA ALA A 107 0.01 -18.30 -25.42
C ALA A 107 -0.55 -19.66 -25.86
N LEU A 108 -1.38 -20.31 -25.03
CA LEU A 108 -2.07 -21.55 -25.37
C LEU A 108 -3.05 -21.38 -26.54
N LEU A 109 -3.79 -20.27 -26.60
CA LEU A 109 -4.73 -19.99 -27.69
C LEU A 109 -4.04 -19.71 -29.03
N ILE A 110 -2.89 -19.04 -29.00
CA ILE A 110 -2.15 -18.66 -30.22
C ILE A 110 -1.19 -19.79 -30.67
N GLY A 111 -0.89 -20.76 -29.79
CA GLY A 111 0.04 -21.86 -30.07
C GLY A 111 1.51 -21.42 -30.09
N LEU A 112 1.84 -20.28 -29.49
CA LEU A 112 3.20 -19.75 -29.40
C LEU A 112 3.93 -20.34 -28.18
N PRO A 113 5.17 -20.84 -28.33
CA PRO A 113 5.99 -21.24 -27.19
C PRO A 113 6.42 -19.99 -26.41
N LEU A 114 6.03 -19.91 -25.13
CA LEU A 114 6.37 -18.79 -24.22
C LEU A 114 7.86 -18.71 -23.87
N PHE A 115 8.56 -19.84 -23.95
CA PHE A 115 9.99 -19.94 -23.70
C PHE A 115 10.69 -20.46 -24.96
N PRO A 116 11.81 -19.85 -25.40
CA PRO A 116 12.66 -20.47 -26.40
C PRO A 116 13.22 -21.78 -25.84
N LYS A 117 13.41 -22.77 -26.71
CA LYS A 117 14.10 -24.01 -26.35
C LYS A 117 15.56 -23.75 -26.00
#